data_AF-A0A8S3JVZ0-F1
#
_entry.id   AF-A0A8S3JVZ0-F1
#
_cell.length_a   1.000
_cell.length_b   1.000
_cell.length_c   1.000
_cell.angle_alpha   90.00
_cell.angle_beta   90.00
_cell.angle_gamma   90.00
#
_symmetry.space_group_name_H-M   'P 1'
#
loop_
_entity.id
_entity.type
_entity.pdbx_description
1 polymer ?
#
loop_
_entity_poly.entity_id
_entity_poly.type
_entity_poly.pdbx_seq_one_letter_code
_entity_poly.pdbx_strand_id
1 'polypeptide(L)'
;MRLWKLRILQAELKMTIRLTPDSEPLPFRAFMTYESGYHLDISLYREVTNQTTGQTVFQTYNIGKPGPLDGRALHEPYLTKDQLQYKRFTAQSNSTTYVYDLPEMFRRALIVSWKQYSDLNKSKDQLMPKDNFICQELILDITNQCNIQRFFLFKLK
;
A
#
# COMPACT_ATOMS: atom_id res chain seq x y z
N MET A 1 -10.66 -8.08 -17.73
CA MET A 1 -10.58 -6.61 -17.88
C MET A 1 -11.95 -5.95 -17.68
N ARG A 2 -12.45 -5.82 -16.44
CA ARG A 2 -13.75 -5.16 -16.16
C ARG A 2 -13.72 -4.26 -14.91
N LEU A 3 -12.86 -4.57 -13.94
CA LEU A 3 -12.70 -3.76 -12.72
C LEU A 3 -12.15 -2.35 -12.98
N TRP A 4 -11.22 -2.16 -13.92
CA TRP A 4 -10.70 -0.82 -14.25
C TRP A 4 -11.75 0.13 -14.82
N LYS A 5 -12.73 -0.40 -15.56
CA LYS A 5 -13.82 0.41 -16.11
C LYS A 5 -14.78 0.90 -15.02
N LEU A 6 -14.86 0.20 -13.89
CA LEU A 6 -15.75 0.51 -12.76
C LEU A 6 -15.12 1.43 -11.71
N ARG A 7 -13.83 1.78 -11.85
CA ARG A 7 -13.11 2.68 -10.92
C ARG A 7 -13.23 2.25 -9.44
N ILE A 8 -13.24 0.94 -9.18
CA ILE A 8 -13.28 0.39 -7.83
C ILE A 8 -11.89 0.58 -7.21
N LEU A 9 -11.78 1.53 -6.26
CA LEU A 9 -10.54 1.82 -5.52
C LEU A 9 -10.35 0.91 -4.30
N GLN A 10 -11.44 0.38 -3.76
CA GLN A 10 -11.43 -0.50 -2.60
C GLN A 10 -12.51 -1.56 -2.78
N ALA A 11 -12.17 -2.79 -2.42
CA ALA A 11 -13.12 -3.88 -2.31
C ALA A 11 -12.93 -4.55 -0.95
N GLU A 12 -14.05 -4.82 -0.29
CA GLU A 12 -14.09 -5.58 0.96
C GLU A 12 -14.83 -6.89 0.68
N LEU A 13 -14.23 -8.00 1.11
CA LEU A 13 -14.82 -9.33 1.05
C LEU A 13 -14.97 -9.86 2.46
N LYS A 14 -16.20 -10.07 2.91
CA LYS A 14 -16.51 -10.78 4.15
C LYS A 14 -16.86 -12.23 3.82
N MET A 15 -16.14 -13.16 4.41
CA MET A 15 -16.35 -14.60 4.20
C MET A 15 -16.26 -15.33 5.53
N THR A 16 -16.98 -16.44 5.68
CA THR A 16 -16.95 -17.25 6.89
C THR A 16 -16.38 -18.62 6.53
N ILE A 17 -15.25 -18.99 7.15
CA ILE A 17 -14.52 -20.22 6.84
C ILE A 17 -14.53 -21.14 8.07
N ARG A 18 -14.72 -22.43 7.85
CA ARG A 18 -14.52 -23.49 8.85
C ARG A 18 -13.21 -24.21 8.50
N LEU A 19 -12.25 -24.25 9.42
CA LEU A 19 -10.95 -24.91 9.18
C LEU A 19 -11.04 -26.44 9.33
N THR A 20 -11.93 -26.90 10.20
CA THR A 20 -12.20 -28.31 10.48
C THR A 20 -13.73 -28.52 10.48
N PRO A 21 -14.26 -29.68 10.06
CA PRO A 21 -15.70 -29.95 10.12
C PRO A 21 -16.33 -29.74 11.51
N ASP A 22 -15.57 -29.98 12.58
CA ASP A 22 -15.96 -29.76 13.99
C ASP A 22 -15.66 -28.35 14.54
N SER A 23 -14.99 -27.50 13.76
CA SER A 23 -14.60 -26.16 14.24
C SER A 23 -15.71 -25.13 14.06
N GLU A 24 -15.76 -24.17 14.99
CA GLU A 24 -16.67 -23.04 14.86
C GLU A 24 -16.37 -22.20 13.60
N PRO A 25 -17.41 -21.72 12.90
CA PRO A 25 -17.25 -20.87 11.73
C PRO A 25 -16.59 -19.55 12.09
N LEU A 26 -15.44 -19.28 11.47
CA LEU A 26 -14.64 -18.09 11.75
C LEU A 26 -14.82 -17.05 10.63
N PRO A 27 -15.28 -15.83 10.95
CA PRO A 27 -15.40 -14.77 9.97
C PRO A 27 -14.02 -14.16 9.64
N PHE A 28 -13.74 -14.07 8.35
CA PHE A 28 -12.60 -13.40 7.76
C PHE A 28 -13.06 -12.21 6.94
N ARG A 29 -12.25 -11.15 6.94
CA ARG A 29 -12.40 -10.01 6.04
C ARG A 29 -11.14 -9.79 5.25
N ALA A 30 -11.26 -9.79 3.93
CA ALA A 30 -10.20 -9.38 3.03
C ALA A 30 -10.49 -7.96 2.53
N PHE A 31 -9.51 -7.07 2.69
CA PHE A 31 -9.52 -5.74 2.11
C PHE A 31 -8.55 -5.71 0.94
N MET A 32 -9.06 -5.27 -0.20
CA MET A 32 -8.29 -5.07 -1.42
C MET A 32 -8.29 -3.56 -1.71
N THR A 33 -7.14 -2.93 -1.62
CA THR A 33 -6.98 -1.50 -1.89
C THR A 33 -6.18 -1.28 -3.16
N TYR A 34 -6.70 -0.40 -4.01
CA TYR A 34 -6.17 -0.05 -5.32
C TYR A 34 -5.88 1.45 -5.37
N GLU A 35 -4.85 1.85 -4.64
CA GLU A 35 -4.65 3.26 -4.30
C GLU A 35 -3.99 4.08 -5.42
N SER A 36 -3.11 3.46 -6.21
CA SER A 36 -2.25 4.18 -7.18
C SER A 36 -2.51 3.81 -8.65
N GLY A 37 -3.56 3.02 -8.96
CA GLY A 37 -3.83 2.67 -10.36
C GLY A 37 -2.85 1.65 -10.97
N TYR A 38 -1.90 1.14 -10.19
CA TYR A 38 -0.88 0.17 -10.65
C TYR A 38 -0.44 -0.84 -9.57
N HIS A 39 -0.91 -0.71 -8.32
CA HIS A 39 -0.62 -1.62 -7.21
C HIS A 39 -1.90 -2.05 -6.51
N LEU A 40 -2.05 -3.36 -6.29
CA LEU A 40 -3.12 -3.97 -5.52
C LEU A 40 -2.51 -4.47 -4.22
N ASP A 41 -2.93 -3.89 -3.09
CA ASP A 41 -2.60 -4.40 -1.77
C ASP A 41 -3.77 -5.22 -1.24
N ILE A 42 -3.46 -6.40 -0.68
CA ILE A 42 -4.45 -7.35 -0.17
C ILE A 42 -4.12 -7.63 1.29
N SER A 43 -4.97 -7.16 2.18
CA SER A 43 -4.85 -7.37 3.62
C SER A 43 -5.97 -8.28 4.11
N LEU A 44 -5.59 -9.39 4.77
CA LEU A 44 -6.51 -10.36 5.35
C LEU A 44 -6.56 -10.22 6.87
N TYR A 45 -7.77 -10.07 7.39
CA TYR A 45 -8.04 -9.95 8.82
C TYR A 45 -8.99 -11.03 9.30
N ARG A 46 -8.72 -11.52 10.50
CA ARG A 46 -9.61 -12.34 11.31
C ARG A 46 -10.33 -11.41 12.29
N GLU A 47 -11.63 -11.60 12.46
CA GLU A 47 -12.35 -10.94 13.55
C GLU A 47 -12.11 -11.72 14.85
N VAL A 48 -11.55 -11.06 15.87
CA VAL A 48 -11.33 -11.66 17.19
C VAL A 48 -12.08 -10.84 18.23
N THR A 49 -12.99 -11.48 18.95
CA THR A 49 -13.69 -10.86 20.07
C THR A 49 -12.86 -11.00 21.32
N ASN A 50 -12.47 -9.87 21.91
CA ASN A 50 -11.78 -9.86 23.19
C ASN A 50 -12.81 -10.10 24.31
N GLN A 51 -12.65 -11.18 25.06
CA GLN A 51 -13.61 -11.63 26.07
C GLN A 51 -13.74 -10.66 27.26
N THR A 52 -12.71 -9.86 27.53
CA THR A 52 -12.69 -8.92 28.66
C THR A 52 -13.42 -7.61 28.34
N THR A 53 -13.33 -7.12 27.10
CA THR A 53 -13.91 -5.83 26.69
C THR A 53 -15.16 -5.96 25.84
N GLY A 54 -15.50 -7.18 25.39
CA GLY A 54 -16.61 -7.44 24.46
C GLY A 54 -16.40 -6.84 23.07
N GLN A 55 -15.23 -6.25 22.80
CA GLN A 55 -14.92 -5.56 21.55
C GLN A 55 -14.32 -6.54 20.55
N THR A 56 -14.91 -6.59 19.35
CA THR A 56 -14.35 -7.32 18.21
C THR A 56 -13.30 -6.46 17.52
N VAL A 57 -12.06 -6.96 17.49
CA VAL A 57 -10.91 -6.31 16.86
C VAL A 57 -10.46 -7.09 15.63
N PHE A 58 -9.88 -6.38 14.65
CA PHE A 58 -9.24 -7.00 13.50
C PHE A 58 -7.85 -7.50 13.88
N GLN A 59 -7.58 -8.78 13.64
CA GLN A 59 -6.25 -9.37 13.77
C GLN A 59 -5.74 -9.78 12.39
N THR A 60 -4.59 -9.24 11.98
CA THR A 60 -3.97 -9.57 10.69
C THR A 60 -3.57 -11.04 10.68
N TYR A 61 -4.00 -11.77 9.65
CA TYR A 61 -3.65 -13.19 9.50
C TYR A 61 -2.27 -13.39 8.83
N ASN A 62 -1.74 -12.35 8.16
CA ASN A 62 -0.41 -12.39 7.54
C ASN A 62 0.71 -12.34 8.59
N ILE A 63 1.43 -13.46 8.77
CA ILE A 63 2.66 -13.54 9.54
C ILE A 63 3.75 -12.74 8.80
N GLY A 64 4.05 -11.54 9.28
CA GLY A 64 5.21 -10.75 8.85
C GLY A 64 4.91 -9.37 8.23
N LYS A 65 3.64 -9.00 8.02
CA LYS A 65 3.25 -7.62 7.66
C LYS A 65 1.94 -7.25 8.35
N PRO A 66 1.97 -6.46 9.45
CA PRO A 66 0.73 -5.95 10.02
C PRO A 66 0.02 -5.08 8.97
N GLY A 67 -1.24 -5.39 8.69
CA GLY A 67 -2.03 -4.60 7.75
C GLY A 67 -2.43 -3.25 8.37
N PRO A 68 -2.84 -2.26 7.57
CA PRO A 68 -3.19 -0.91 8.05
C PRO A 68 -4.36 -0.88 9.06
N LEU A 69 -5.22 -1.91 9.06
CA LEU A 69 -6.35 -2.06 9.98
C LEU A 69 -6.06 -3.02 11.16
N ASP A 70 -4.82 -3.44 11.38
CA ASP A 70 -4.47 -4.34 12.48
C ASP A 70 -4.77 -3.69 13.85
N GLY A 71 -5.46 -4.40 14.73
CA GLY A 71 -5.83 -3.94 16.07
C GLY A 71 -6.98 -2.93 16.12
N ARG A 72 -7.56 -2.55 14.98
CA ARG A 72 -8.70 -1.62 14.92
C ARG A 72 -10.01 -2.29 15.30
N ALA A 73 -10.95 -1.53 15.83
CA ALA A 73 -12.26 -2.07 16.21
C ALA A 73 -13.17 -2.28 14.98
N LEU A 74 -13.99 -3.33 15.00
CA LEU A 74 -14.89 -3.69 13.89
C LEU A 74 -15.89 -2.58 13.52
N HIS A 75 -16.22 -1.72 14.47
CA HIS A 75 -17.21 -0.65 14.34
C HIS A 75 -16.59 0.71 14.01
N GLU A 76 -15.27 0.79 13.81
CA GLU A 76 -14.67 2.06 13.41
C GLU A 76 -15.30 2.52 12.09
N PRO A 77 -15.87 3.75 12.05
CA PRO A 77 -16.43 4.27 10.83
C PRO A 77 -15.32 4.33 9.77
N TYR A 78 -15.65 3.97 8.53
CA TYR A 78 -14.74 4.13 7.41
C TYR A 78 -14.23 5.58 7.41
N LEU A 79 -12.91 5.76 7.40
CA LEU A 79 -12.31 7.10 7.30
C LEU A 79 -12.98 7.83 6.14
N THR A 80 -13.47 9.04 6.41
CA THR A 80 -14.09 9.87 5.39
C THR A 80 -13.11 10.05 4.23
N LYS A 81 -13.63 10.01 2.99
CA LYS A 81 -12.86 10.13 1.76
C LYS A 81 -11.77 11.19 1.92
N ASP A 82 -10.53 10.71 1.98
CA ASP A 82 -9.36 11.53 2.22
C ASP A 82 -9.26 12.63 1.16
N GLN A 83 -8.96 13.88 1.56
CA GLN A 83 -8.76 14.98 0.61
C GLN A 83 -7.75 14.62 -0.49
N LEU A 84 -6.81 13.73 -0.16
CA LEU A 84 -5.83 13.16 -1.07
C LEU A 84 -6.46 12.32 -2.20
N GLN A 85 -7.48 11.52 -1.91
CA GLN A 85 -8.21 10.76 -2.95
C GLN A 85 -8.94 11.70 -3.91
N TYR A 86 -9.51 12.80 -3.41
CA TYR A 86 -10.09 13.82 -4.27
C TYR A 86 -9.04 14.45 -5.20
N LYS A 87 -7.85 14.80 -4.67
CA LYS A 87 -6.74 15.31 -5.49
C LYS A 87 -6.26 14.30 -6.54
N ARG A 88 -6.16 13.01 -6.18
CA ARG A 88 -5.85 11.93 -7.14
C ARG A 88 -6.91 11.79 -8.22
N PHE A 89 -8.18 11.85 -7.85
CA PHE A 89 -9.29 11.78 -8.81
C PHE A 89 -9.25 12.94 -9.81
N THR A 90 -9.00 14.16 -9.33
CA THR A 90 -8.84 15.35 -10.19
C THR A 90 -7.66 15.20 -11.15
N ALA A 91 -6.51 14.71 -10.68
CA ALA A 91 -5.35 14.47 -11.54
C ALA A 91 -5.67 13.43 -12.63
N GLN A 92 -6.25 12.30 -12.26
CA GLN A 92 -6.62 11.24 -13.21
C GLN A 92 -7.66 11.71 -14.24
N SER A 93 -8.63 12.53 -13.81
CA SER A 93 -9.59 13.15 -14.72
C SER A 93 -8.92 14.05 -15.77
N ASN A 94 -7.80 14.66 -15.41
CA ASN A 94 -6.99 15.48 -16.31
C ASN A 94 -5.96 14.65 -17.10
N SER A 95 -6.04 13.33 -17.06
CA SER A 95 -5.06 12.40 -17.66
C SER A 95 -3.63 12.59 -17.14
N THR A 96 -3.47 13.13 -15.93
CA THR A 96 -2.19 13.28 -15.25
C THR A 96 -2.16 12.42 -13.98
N THR A 97 -0.96 12.13 -13.48
CA THR A 97 -0.81 11.41 -12.21
C THR A 97 -0.60 12.41 -11.08
N TYR A 98 -1.11 12.07 -9.89
CA TYR A 98 -0.82 12.82 -8.68
C TYR A 98 0.70 12.89 -8.39
N VAL A 99 1.18 14.08 -8.02
CA VAL A 99 2.62 14.37 -7.89
C VAL A 99 3.33 13.45 -6.89
N TYR A 100 2.66 13.09 -5.78
CA TYR A 100 3.25 12.21 -4.77
C TYR A 100 3.29 10.73 -5.18
N ASP A 101 2.61 10.33 -6.26
CA ASP A 101 2.73 8.97 -6.79
C ASP A 101 3.94 8.84 -7.74
N LEU A 102 4.52 9.96 -8.21
CA LEU A 102 5.68 9.98 -9.12
C LEU A 102 6.92 9.26 -8.53
N PRO A 103 7.33 9.47 -7.26
CA PRO A 103 8.49 8.77 -6.71
C PRO A 103 8.34 7.25 -6.72
N GLU A 104 7.14 6.72 -6.43
CA GLU A 104 6.87 5.29 -6.51
C GLU A 104 6.93 4.77 -7.95
N MET A 105 6.50 5.57 -8.93
CA MET A 105 6.67 5.22 -10.35
C MET A 105 8.14 5.08 -10.73
N PHE A 106 8.99 6.01 -10.30
CA PHE A 106 10.45 5.93 -10.53
C PHE A 106 11.07 4.71 -9.86
N ARG A 107 10.71 4.44 -8.59
CA ARG A 107 11.17 3.25 -7.87
C ARG A 107 10.83 1.99 -8.65
N ARG A 108 9.62 1.88 -9.20
CA ARG A 108 9.20 0.73 -9.99
C ARG A 108 9.94 0.63 -11.32
N ALA A 109 10.09 1.74 -12.04
CA ALA A 109 10.84 1.78 -13.29
C ALA A 109 12.29 1.30 -13.08
N LEU A 110 12.91 1.71 -11.96
CA LEU A 110 14.25 1.26 -11.57
C LEU A 110 14.29 -0.24 -11.28
N ILE A 111 13.31 -0.79 -10.57
CA ILE A 111 13.21 -2.25 -10.34
C ILE A 111 13.08 -3.01 -11.67
N VAL A 112 12.26 -2.52 -12.60
CA VAL A 112 12.08 -3.14 -13.92
C VAL A 112 13.38 -3.10 -14.72
N SER A 113 14.04 -1.94 -14.77
CA SER A 113 15.33 -1.78 -15.45
C SER A 113 16.42 -2.66 -14.84
N TRP A 114 16.46 -2.81 -13.51
CA TRP A 114 17.41 -3.67 -12.82
C TRP A 114 17.18 -5.15 -13.16
N LYS A 115 15.92 -5.59 -13.20
CA LYS A 115 15.58 -6.95 -13.61
C LYS A 115 16.04 -7.24 -15.05
N GLN A 116 15.77 -6.33 -15.98
CA GLN A 116 16.24 -6.47 -17.37
C GLN A 116 17.77 -6.57 -17.46
N TYR A 117 18.50 -5.75 -16.69
CA TYR A 117 19.96 -5.81 -16.65
C TYR A 117 20.48 -7.11 -16.03
N SER A 118 19.83 -7.60 -14.97
CA SER A 118 20.15 -8.87 -14.32
C SER A 118 19.91 -10.07 -15.24
N ASP A 119 18.82 -10.05 -16.02
CA ASP A 119 18.48 -11.11 -16.97
C ASP A 119 19.49 -11.21 -18.13
N LEU A 120 20.09 -10.08 -18.52
CA LEU A 120 21.15 -10.00 -19.53
C LEU A 120 22.52 -10.43 -18.98
N ASN A 121 22.80 -10.14 -17.70
CA ASN A 121 24.08 -10.39 -17.05
C ASN A 121 24.00 -11.51 -16.01
N LYS A 122 23.45 -12.67 -16.41
CA LYS A 122 23.25 -13.89 -15.56
C LYS A 122 24.50 -14.41 -14.82
N SER A 123 25.67 -13.81 -15.02
CA SER A 123 26.94 -14.21 -14.43
C SER A 123 27.30 -13.49 -13.12
N LYS A 124 26.58 -12.44 -12.71
CA LYS A 124 26.83 -11.76 -11.42
C LYS A 124 25.66 -11.99 -10.47
N ASP A 125 25.95 -12.60 -9.32
CA ASP A 125 25.08 -12.72 -8.13
C ASP A 125 24.80 -11.34 -7.48
N GLN A 126 24.48 -10.33 -8.28
CA GLN A 126 24.20 -8.99 -7.79
C GLN A 126 22.70 -8.87 -7.50
N LEU A 127 22.33 -9.32 -6.30
CA LEU A 127 20.98 -9.14 -5.75
C LEU A 127 20.65 -7.64 -5.68
N MET A 128 19.45 -7.28 -6.14
CA MET A 128 18.95 -5.91 -6.06
C MET A 128 18.94 -5.44 -4.60
N PRO A 129 19.56 -4.30 -4.25
CA PRO A 129 19.49 -3.75 -2.90
C PRO A 129 18.04 -3.49 -2.49
N LYS A 130 17.68 -3.84 -1.25
CA LYS A 130 16.33 -3.61 -0.70
C LYS A 130 15.99 -2.11 -0.61
N ASP A 131 17.00 -1.28 -0.39
CA ASP A 131 16.92 0.18 -0.32
C ASP A 131 17.58 0.82 -1.54
N ASN A 132 16.95 0.69 -2.72
CA ASN A 132 17.48 1.21 -3.98
C ASN A 132 17.00 2.63 -4.32
N PHE A 133 16.12 3.21 -3.51
CA PHE A 133 15.45 4.47 -3.84
C PHE A 133 15.06 5.25 -2.58
N ILE A 134 15.47 6.52 -2.51
CA ILE A 134 15.16 7.41 -1.39
C ILE A 134 14.35 8.59 -1.90
N CYS A 135 13.07 8.58 -1.52
CA CYS A 135 12.06 9.63 -1.51
C CYS A 135 12.29 10.82 -0.56
N GLN A 136 12.57 12.05 -0.99
CA GLN A 136 12.59 13.17 -0.04
C GLN A 136 11.92 14.43 -0.61
N GLU A 137 10.80 14.85 -0.01
CA GLU A 137 10.02 16.05 -0.32
C GLU A 137 10.69 17.35 0.17
N LEU A 138 10.68 18.39 -0.67
CA LEU A 138 11.23 19.70 -0.37
C LEU A 138 10.12 20.70 -0.02
N ILE A 139 10.28 21.41 1.11
CA ILE A 139 9.36 22.46 1.55
C ILE A 139 10.21 23.71 1.86
N LEU A 140 9.73 24.88 1.43
CA LEU A 140 10.39 26.14 1.73
C LEU A 140 10.13 26.52 3.19
N ASP A 141 11.20 26.73 3.95
CA ASP A 141 11.11 27.24 5.32
C ASP A 141 11.04 28.77 5.33
N ILE A 142 10.35 29.34 6.31
CA ILE A 142 9.92 30.75 6.35
C ILE A 142 11.09 31.76 6.41
N THR A 143 12.30 31.27 6.67
CA THR A 143 13.51 32.09 6.88
C THR A 143 14.31 32.36 5.60
N ASN A 144 13.86 31.92 4.41
CA ASN A 144 14.61 32.03 3.14
C ASN A 144 16.03 31.44 3.19
N GLN A 145 16.41 30.82 4.30
CA GLN A 145 17.56 29.95 4.41
C GLN A 145 17.06 28.57 4.01
N CYS A 146 17.37 28.18 2.78
CA CYS A 146 17.41 26.78 2.41
C CYS A 146 18.40 26.10 3.36
N ASN A 147 17.96 25.66 4.54
CA ASN A 147 18.72 24.74 5.36
C ASN A 147 18.67 23.39 4.67
N ILE A 148 19.76 23.13 3.97
CA ILE A 148 19.99 22.03 3.05
C ILE A 148 19.99 20.71 3.82
N GLN A 149 18.95 19.91 3.62
CA GLN A 149 19.07 18.55 3.10
C GLN A 149 17.89 18.36 2.14
N ARG A 150 18.05 17.51 1.11
CA ARG A 150 17.07 17.16 0.03
C ARG A 150 17.35 17.74 -1.35
N PHE A 151 18.57 17.55 -1.86
CA PHE A 151 18.74 17.40 -3.31
C PHE A 151 18.27 16.00 -3.72
N PHE A 152 17.65 15.85 -4.90
CA PHE A 152 17.43 14.55 -5.54
C PHE A 152 18.78 13.95 -5.91
N LEU A 153 19.42 13.29 -4.95
CA LEU A 153 20.64 12.56 -5.21
C LEU A 153 20.24 11.16 -5.67
N PHE A 154 20.26 10.95 -6.98
CA PHE A 154 20.33 9.61 -7.55
C PHE A 154 21.65 8.98 -7.16
N LYS A 155 21.71 8.38 -5.97
CA LYS A 155 22.84 7.57 -5.55
C LYS A 155 22.49 6.11 -5.79
N LEU A 156 22.90 5.59 -6.95
CA LEU A 156 23.13 4.16 -7.11
C LEU A 156 24.29 3.82 -6.16
N LYS A 157 24.04 2.94 -5.20
CA LYS A 157 25.07 2.43 -4.29
C LYS A 157 25.88 1.33 -4.98
#